data_AF-A0A832YE76-F1
#
_entry.id   AF-A0A832YE76-F1
#
_cell.length_a   1.000
_cell.length_b   1.000
_cell.length_c   1.000
_cell.angle_alpha   90.00
_cell.angle_beta   90.00
_cell.angle_gamma   90.00
#
_symmetry.space_group_name_H-M   'P 1'
#
loop_
_entity.id
_entity.type
_entity.pdbx_description
1 polymer ?
#
loop_
_entity_poly.entity_id
_entity_poly.type
_entity_poly.pdbx_seq_one_letter_code
_entity_poly.pdbx_strand_id
1 'polypeptide(L)'
;MLFNTPEFIIFFISVLAVISCIKFRRFQHLFLVGSSYFFFYFSNNFLITLLIFSTLLDFYIGKAIFTAKNKKRKKILLISSLVGNLGLLGFFKYADFGISQINNVTESLGIPEITPLELILPIGISFYTFQTISYTVEIYR
;
A
#
# COMPACT_ATOMS: atom_id res chain seq x y z
N MET A 1 -7.62 -11.07 10.33
CA MET A 1 -8.39 -10.32 11.35
C MET A 1 -8.91 -9.03 10.72
N LEU A 2 -10.20 -8.73 10.76
CA LEU A 2 -10.72 -7.49 10.15
C LEU A 2 -10.74 -6.33 11.16
N PHE A 3 -10.64 -5.09 10.69
CA PHE A 3 -10.61 -3.90 11.55
C PHE A 3 -11.85 -3.73 12.45
N ASN A 4 -13.00 -4.26 12.01
CA ASN A 4 -14.27 -4.18 12.73
C ASN A 4 -14.53 -5.39 13.63
N THR A 5 -13.54 -6.27 13.84
CA THR A 5 -13.71 -7.46 14.68
C THR A 5 -13.31 -7.18 16.14
N PRO A 6 -13.96 -7.84 17.12
CA PRO A 6 -13.53 -7.79 18.52
C PRO A 6 -12.08 -8.22 18.71
N GLU A 7 -11.63 -9.20 17.91
CA GLU A 7 -10.24 -9.66 17.85
C GLU A 7 -9.27 -8.49 17.60
N PHE A 8 -9.61 -7.59 16.67
CA PHE A 8 -8.78 -6.42 16.38
C PHE A 8 -8.73 -5.45 17.55
N ILE A 9 -9.85 -5.22 18.23
CA ILE A 9 -9.89 -4.33 19.40
C ILE A 9 -9.00 -4.87 20.52
N ILE A 10 -9.09 -6.18 20.80
CA ILE A 10 -8.26 -6.84 21.83
C ILE A 10 -6.78 -6.74 21.47
N PHE A 11 -6.43 -7.04 20.21
CA PHE A 11 -5.06 -6.90 19.72
C PHE A 11 -4.56 -5.44 19.82
N PHE A 12 -5.35 -4.47 19.38
CA PHE A 12 -5.00 -3.05 19.40
C PHE A 12 -4.77 -2.54 20.81
N ILE A 13 -5.66 -2.85 21.76
CA ILE A 13 -5.49 -2.50 23.18
C ILE A 13 -4.23 -3.16 23.76
N SER A 14 -3.96 -4.42 23.40
CA SER A 14 -2.77 -5.14 23.85
C SER A 14 -1.48 -4.47 23.34
N VAL A 15 -1.45 -4.07 22.07
CA VAL A 15 -0.33 -3.34 21.46
C VAL A 15 -0.12 -1.99 22.17
N LEU A 16 -1.20 -1.26 22.47
CA LEU A 16 -1.13 0.00 23.21
C LEU A 16 -0.64 -0.18 24.65
N ALA A 17 -1.07 -1.23 25.35
CA ALA A 17 -0.59 -1.52 26.70
C ALA A 17 0.92 -1.80 26.69
N VAL A 18 1.41 -2.61 25.75
CA VAL A 18 2.83 -2.94 25.63
C VAL A 18 3.66 -1.70 25.28
N ILE A 19 3.19 -0.86 24.34
CA ILE A 19 3.96 0.33 23.94
C ILE A 19 4.08 1.36 25.08
N SER A 20 3.05 1.48 25.94
CA SER A 20 3.07 2.32 27.13
C SER A 20 4.11 1.88 28.17
N CYS A 21 4.45 0.59 28.21
CA CYS A 21 5.48 0.06 29.11
C CYS A 21 6.91 0.25 28.58
N ILE A 22 7.09 0.39 27.25
CA ILE A 22 8.41 0.56 26.63
C ILE A 22 8.89 2.00 26.82
N LYS A 23 10.00 2.20 27.55
CA LYS A 23 10.57 3.54 27.81
C LYS A 23 11.35 4.14 26.65
N PHE A 24 12.01 3.31 25.84
CA PHE A 24 12.88 3.79 24.77
C PHE A 24 12.12 3.93 23.45
N ARG A 25 12.12 5.14 22.88
CA ARG A 25 11.42 5.47 21.63
C ARG A 25 11.78 4.56 20.46
N ARG A 26 13.04 4.14 20.33
CA ARG A 26 13.48 3.22 19.26
C ARG A 26 12.73 1.88 19.32
N PHE A 27 12.59 1.30 20.51
CA PHE A 27 11.88 0.04 20.68
C PHE A 27 10.37 0.22 20.52
N GLN A 28 9.81 1.38 20.89
CA GLN A 28 8.40 1.69 20.60
C GLN A 28 8.12 1.67 19.09
N HIS A 29 8.93 2.36 18.28
CA HIS A 29 8.75 2.37 16.82
C HIS A 29 8.92 0.99 16.19
N LEU A 30 9.95 0.23 16.59
CA LEU A 30 10.16 -1.12 16.09
C LEU A 30 9.00 -2.05 16.45
N PHE A 31 8.50 -1.97 17.68
CA PHE A 31 7.35 -2.75 18.13
C PHE A 31 6.09 -2.37 17.37
N LEU A 32 5.84 -1.07 17.14
CA LEU A 32 4.68 -0.58 16.39
C LEU A 32 4.71 -1.07 14.93
N VAL A 33 5.87 -0.98 14.27
CA VAL A 33 6.06 -1.49 12.90
C VAL A 33 5.87 -3.01 12.85
N GLY A 34 6.48 -3.75 13.77
CA GLY A 34 6.33 -5.20 13.85
C GLY A 34 4.88 -5.63 14.08
N SER A 35 4.19 -4.97 15.01
CA SER A 35 2.77 -5.23 15.30
C SER A 35 1.87 -4.90 14.11
N SER A 36 2.18 -3.82 13.38
CA SER A 36 1.43 -3.43 12.18
C SER A 36 1.57 -4.49 11.08
N TYR A 37 2.80 -4.95 10.80
CA TYR A 37 3.02 -6.02 9.82
C TYR A 37 2.38 -7.34 10.27
N PHE A 38 2.48 -7.69 11.55
CA PHE A 38 1.81 -8.87 12.09
C PHE A 38 0.29 -8.84 11.82
N PHE A 39 -0.35 -7.69 12.08
CA PHE A 39 -1.77 -7.50 11.80
C PHE A 39 -2.11 -7.70 10.30
N PHE A 40 -1.34 -7.09 9.41
CA PHE A 40 -1.57 -7.23 7.96
C PHE A 40 -1.34 -8.66 7.45
N TYR A 41 -0.36 -9.37 8.02
CA TYR A 41 -0.09 -10.78 7.70
C TYR A 41 -1.28 -11.66 8.10
N PHE A 42 -1.79 -11.50 9.31
CA PHE A 42 -2.99 -12.24 9.77
C PHE A 42 -4.27 -11.87 9.02
N SER A 43 -4.25 -10.82 8.19
CA SER A 43 -5.43 -10.34 7.46
C SER A 43 -5.45 -10.83 6.03
N ASN A 44 -4.33 -10.76 5.30
CA ASN A 44 -4.26 -11.12 3.88
C ASN A 44 -3.11 -12.09 3.53
N ASN A 45 -2.49 -12.70 4.54
CA ASN A 45 -1.39 -13.65 4.45
C ASN A 45 -0.25 -13.16 3.53
N PHE A 46 -0.18 -13.63 2.29
CA PHE A 46 0.90 -13.33 1.34
C PHE A 46 0.89 -11.89 0.79
N LEU A 47 -0.27 -11.22 0.76
CA LEU A 47 -0.39 -9.87 0.18
C LEU A 47 0.34 -8.80 1.01
N ILE A 48 0.78 -9.11 2.22
CA ILE A 48 1.68 -8.24 3.00
C ILE A 48 2.98 -7.93 2.23
N THR A 49 3.42 -8.82 1.34
CA THR A 49 4.62 -8.60 0.52
C THR A 49 4.50 -7.33 -0.31
N LEU A 50 3.29 -6.99 -0.80
CA LEU A 50 3.03 -5.75 -1.53
C LEU A 50 3.18 -4.52 -0.63
N LEU A 51 2.72 -4.60 0.61
CA LEU A 51 2.86 -3.52 1.58
C LEU A 51 4.34 -3.29 1.94
N ILE A 52 5.09 -4.37 2.18
CA ILE A 52 6.54 -4.30 2.45
C ILE A 52 7.26 -3.71 1.23
N PHE A 53 6.93 -4.17 0.03
CA PHE A 53 7.50 -3.66 -1.21
C PHE A 53 7.22 -2.15 -1.39
N SER A 54 5.96 -1.70 -1.25
CA SER A 54 5.61 -0.27 -1.32
C SER A 54 6.36 0.53 -0.25
N THR A 55 6.40 0.04 0.99
CA THR A 55 7.11 0.71 2.09
C THR A 55 8.60 0.89 1.78
N LEU A 56 9.27 -0.15 1.28
CA LEU A 56 10.69 -0.08 0.92
C LEU A 56 10.90 0.85 -0.28
N LEU A 57 10.11 0.68 -1.34
CA LEU A 57 10.19 1.47 -2.56
C LEU A 57 10.07 2.96 -2.24
N ASP A 58 9.06 3.35 -1.48
CA ASP A 58 8.82 4.75 -1.17
C ASP A 58 9.81 5.31 -0.14
N PHE A 59 10.30 4.50 0.80
CA PHE A 59 11.37 4.92 1.69
C PHE A 59 12.65 5.26 0.91
N TYR A 60 13.06 4.39 -0.02
CA TYR A 60 14.26 4.62 -0.83
C TYR A 60 14.07 5.76 -1.83
N ILE A 61 12.91 5.86 -2.47
CA ILE A 61 12.59 6.97 -3.38
C ILE A 61 12.55 8.30 -2.61
N GLY A 62 11.87 8.36 -1.46
CA GLY A 62 11.84 9.55 -0.61
C GLY A 62 13.25 9.99 -0.21
N LYS A 63 14.10 9.05 0.25
CA LYS A 63 15.51 9.35 0.56
C LYS A 63 16.29 9.85 -0.67
N ALA A 64 16.05 9.28 -1.85
CA ALA A 64 16.68 9.71 -3.09
C ALA A 64 16.21 11.10 -3.54
N ILE A 65 14.93 11.44 -3.33
CA ILE A 65 14.39 12.78 -3.60
C ILE A 65 15.02 13.81 -2.66
N PHE A 66 15.10 13.49 -1.36
CA PHE A 66 15.68 14.37 -0.36
C PHE A 66 17.15 14.73 -0.66
N THR A 67 17.93 13.76 -1.10
CA THR A 67 19.37 13.94 -1.41
C THR A 67 19.65 14.48 -2.81
N ALA A 68 18.67 14.47 -3.72
CA ALA A 68 18.85 14.95 -5.09
C ALA A 68 18.96 16.48 -5.15
N LYS A 69 20.07 16.98 -5.72
CA LYS A 69 20.29 18.42 -5.94
C LYS A 69 19.55 18.96 -7.17
N ASN A 70 19.32 18.12 -8.18
CA ASN A 70 18.74 18.53 -9.46
C ASN A 70 17.21 18.39 -9.47
N LYS A 71 16.50 19.48 -9.80
CA LYS A 71 15.03 19.49 -9.92
C LYS A 71 14.48 18.41 -10.88
N LYS A 72 15.16 18.18 -12.02
CA LYS A 72 14.78 17.12 -12.97
C LYS A 72 14.80 15.73 -12.33
N ARG A 73 15.84 15.41 -11.57
CA ARG A 73 15.99 14.11 -10.90
C ARG A 73 14.93 13.92 -9.82
N LYS A 74 14.67 14.95 -9.00
CA LYS A 74 13.56 14.92 -8.03
C LYS A 74 12.21 14.62 -8.69
N LYS A 75 11.93 15.27 -9.83
CA LYS A 75 10.67 15.08 -10.57
C LYS A 75 10.55 13.66 -11.14
N ILE A 76 11.62 13.10 -11.72
CA ILE A 76 11.61 11.72 -12.24
C ILE A 76 11.36 10.72 -11.11
N LEU A 77 12.03 10.89 -9.97
CA LEU A 77 11.85 10.04 -8.78
C LEU A 77 10.41 10.11 -8.24
N LEU A 78 9.85 11.31 -8.15
CA LEU A 78 8.45 11.50 -7.75
C LEU A 78 7.49 10.78 -8.71
N ILE A 79 7.65 10.98 -10.02
CA ILE A 79 6.80 10.32 -11.03
C ILE A 79 6.94 8.80 -10.92
N SER A 80 8.14 8.28 -10.69
CA SER A 80 8.36 6.84 -10.50
C SER A 80 7.60 6.28 -9.30
N SER A 81 7.59 6.98 -8.15
CA SER A 81 6.80 6.55 -6.98
C SER A 81 5.30 6.63 -7.26
N LEU A 82 4.83 7.72 -7.87
CA LEU A 82 3.42 7.88 -8.23
C LEU A 82 2.95 6.77 -9.18
N VAL A 83 3.73 6.47 -10.21
CA VAL A 83 3.42 5.39 -11.17
C VAL A 83 3.43 4.03 -10.48
N GLY A 84 4.40 3.75 -9.60
CA GLY A 84 4.44 2.48 -8.85
C GLY A 84 3.22 2.29 -7.94
N ASN A 85 2.90 3.31 -7.14
CA ASN A 85 1.80 3.28 -6.17
C ASN A 85 0.43 3.26 -6.86
N LEU A 86 0.19 4.16 -7.82
CA LEU A 86 -1.07 4.18 -8.57
C LEU A 86 -1.20 2.99 -9.50
N GLY A 87 -0.09 2.46 -10.03
CA GLY A 87 -0.08 1.24 -10.83
C GLY A 87 -0.51 0.02 -10.02
N LEU A 88 0.03 -0.16 -8.82
CA LEU A 88 -0.40 -1.24 -7.90
C LEU A 88 -1.87 -1.09 -7.50
N LEU A 89 -2.29 0.11 -7.13
CA LEU A 89 -3.69 0.39 -6.79
C LEU A 89 -4.61 0.14 -7.99
N GLY A 90 -4.24 0.64 -9.16
CA GLY A 90 -4.96 0.45 -10.43
C GLY A 90 -5.15 -1.03 -10.77
N PHE A 91 -4.05 -1.78 -10.73
CA PHE A 91 -4.07 -3.22 -11.02
C PHE A 91 -4.95 -3.99 -10.05
N PHE A 92 -4.72 -3.89 -8.74
CA PHE A 92 -5.47 -4.70 -7.77
C PHE A 92 -6.92 -4.26 -7.59
N LYS A 93 -7.24 -2.97 -7.75
CA LYS A 93 -8.59 -2.45 -7.47
C LYS A 93 -9.47 -2.33 -8.71
N TYR A 94 -8.88 -2.10 -9.88
CA TYR A 94 -9.62 -1.71 -11.08
C TYR A 94 -9.36 -2.60 -12.30
N ALA A 95 -8.49 -3.62 -12.23
CA ALA A 95 -8.25 -4.51 -13.38
C ALA A 95 -9.53 -5.20 -13.87
N ASP A 96 -10.26 -5.86 -12.98
CA ASP A 96 -11.48 -6.59 -13.35
C ASP A 96 -12.60 -5.64 -13.81
N PHE A 97 -12.68 -4.44 -13.22
CA PHE A 97 -13.57 -3.39 -13.71
C PHE A 97 -13.19 -2.95 -15.14
N GLY A 98 -11.89 -2.78 -15.42
CA GLY A 98 -11.41 -2.45 -16.76
C GLY A 98 -11.74 -3.53 -17.77
N ILE A 99 -11.56 -4.81 -17.40
CA ILE A 99 -11.93 -5.97 -18.21
C ILE A 99 -13.43 -5.96 -18.50
N SER A 100 -14.27 -5.74 -17.48
CA SER A 100 -15.72 -5.71 -17.68
C SER A 100 -16.14 -4.58 -18.64
N GLN A 101 -15.51 -3.40 -18.56
CA GLN A 101 -15.80 -2.31 -19.49
C GLN A 101 -15.38 -2.64 -20.92
N ILE A 102 -14.22 -3.29 -21.10
CA ILE A 102 -13.76 -3.73 -22.41
C ILE A 102 -14.74 -4.76 -22.99
N ASN A 103 -15.11 -5.79 -22.21
CA ASN A 103 -16.06 -6.82 -22.62
C ASN A 103 -17.40 -6.22 -23.05
N ASN A 104 -17.96 -5.27 -22.28
CA ASN A 104 -19.20 -4.59 -22.65
C ASN A 104 -19.13 -3.88 -24.02
N VAL A 105 -17.97 -3.30 -24.37
CA VAL A 105 -17.79 -2.64 -25.67
C VAL A 105 -17.56 -3.67 -26.78
N THR A 106 -16.76 -4.70 -26.51
CA THR A 106 -16.37 -5.71 -27.49
C THR A 106 -17.45 -6.75 -27.77
N GLU A 107 -18.41 -6.91 -26.87
CA GLU A 107 -19.62 -7.71 -27.07
C GLU A 107 -20.38 -7.26 -28.32
N SER A 108 -20.52 -5.94 -28.52
CA SER A 108 -21.16 -5.36 -29.70
C SER A 108 -20.40 -5.60 -31.02
N LEU A 109 -19.11 -5.96 -30.94
CA LEU A 109 -18.23 -6.22 -32.08
C LEU A 109 -18.04 -7.73 -32.34
N GLY A 110 -18.67 -8.60 -31.56
CA GLY A 110 -18.54 -10.06 -31.68
C GLY A 110 -17.15 -10.58 -31.30
N ILE A 111 -16.36 -9.81 -30.55
CA ILE A 111 -15.04 -10.21 -30.08
C ILE A 111 -15.20 -11.06 -28.81
N PRO A 112 -14.42 -12.16 -28.64
CA PRO A 112 -14.54 -13.03 -27.47
C PRO A 112 -14.27 -12.30 -26.15
N GLU A 113 -15.01 -12.70 -25.11
CA GLU A 113 -14.89 -12.13 -23.78
C GLU A 113 -13.52 -12.39 -23.15
N ILE A 114 -12.95 -11.38 -22.51
CA ILE A 114 -11.74 -11.50 -21.70
C ILE A 114 -12.14 -11.95 -20.30
N THR A 115 -11.58 -13.06 -19.82
CA THR A 115 -11.85 -13.56 -18.47
C THR A 115 -11.31 -12.62 -17.38
N PRO A 116 -12.10 -12.30 -16.34
CA PRO A 116 -11.62 -11.57 -15.17
C PRO A 116 -10.44 -12.29 -14.49
N LEU A 117 -9.59 -11.52 -13.80
CA LEU A 117 -8.46 -12.06 -13.02
C LEU A 117 -8.89 -12.49 -11.62
N GLU A 118 -10.00 -11.95 -11.10
CA GLU A 118 -10.52 -12.22 -9.75
C GLU A 118 -9.47 -12.00 -8.65
N LEU A 119 -8.77 -10.86 -8.74
CA LEU A 119 -7.66 -10.55 -7.84
C LEU A 119 -8.15 -10.34 -6.40
N ILE A 120 -7.50 -11.01 -5.45
CA ILE A 120 -7.74 -10.78 -4.02
C ILE A 120 -7.23 -9.39 -3.65
N LEU A 121 -8.11 -8.52 -3.16
CA LEU A 121 -7.73 -7.16 -2.75
C LEU A 121 -7.03 -7.17 -1.38
N PRO A 122 -5.86 -6.52 -1.27
CA PRO A 122 -5.26 -6.27 0.04
C PRO A 122 -6.11 -5.29 0.83
N ILE A 123 -6.46 -5.64 2.06
CA ILE A 123 -7.10 -4.73 3.00
C ILE A 123 -6.31 -3.43 3.10
N GLY A 124 -7.01 -2.30 3.00
CA GLY A 124 -6.42 -0.99 3.16
C GLY A 124 -5.52 -0.52 2.02
N ILE A 125 -5.49 -1.20 0.86
CA ILE A 125 -4.64 -0.80 -0.28
C ILE A 125 -4.79 0.66 -0.67
N SER A 126 -6.01 1.16 -0.79
CA SER A 126 -6.24 2.57 -1.09
C SER A 126 -5.66 3.47 0.01
N PHE A 127 -5.86 3.14 1.28
CA PHE A 127 -5.43 3.98 2.40
C PHE A 127 -3.90 4.10 2.47
N TYR A 128 -3.16 2.97 2.49
CA TYR A 128 -1.71 3.06 2.57
C TYR A 128 -1.11 3.63 1.29
N THR A 129 -1.69 3.39 0.11
CA THR A 129 -1.20 3.97 -1.15
C THR A 129 -1.28 5.50 -1.11
N PHE A 130 -2.42 6.05 -0.70
CA PHE A 130 -2.55 7.52 -0.58
C PHE A 130 -1.66 8.10 0.51
N GLN A 131 -1.49 7.42 1.63
CA GLN A 131 -0.58 7.87 2.69
C GLN A 131 0.87 7.95 2.20
N THR A 132 1.32 6.94 1.46
CA THR A 132 2.70 6.89 0.98
C THR A 132 2.96 7.86 -0.20
N ILE A 133 1.94 8.09 -1.03
CA ILE A 133 1.99 9.17 -2.04
C ILE A 133 2.14 10.53 -1.36
N SER A 134 1.31 10.83 -0.34
CA SER A 134 1.39 12.09 0.41
C SER A 134 2.78 12.29 1.00
N TYR A 135 3.34 11.26 1.64
CA TYR A 135 4.71 11.26 2.16
C TYR A 135 5.75 11.64 1.08
N THR A 136 5.68 11.02 -0.09
CA THR A 136 6.66 11.26 -1.18
C THR A 136 6.51 12.67 -1.78
N VAL A 137 5.27 13.15 -1.91
CA VAL A 137 4.97 14.52 -2.37
C VAL A 137 5.48 15.56 -1.39
N GLU A 138 5.31 15.33 -0.08
CA GLU A 138 5.82 16.21 0.98
C GLU A 138 7.35 16.33 0.96
N ILE A 139 8.07 15.23 0.72
CA ILE A 139 9.55 15.26 0.62
C ILE A 139 10.02 15.98 -0.66
N TYR A 140 9.24 15.87 -1.74
CA TYR A 140 9.56 16.55 -2.98
C TYR A 140 9.46 18.07 -2.87
N ARG A 141 8.48 18.56 -2.10
CA ARG A 141 8.20 19.97 -1.89
C ARG A 141 9.33 20.67 -1.13
#